data_AF-A0A947Q1K5-F1
#
_entry.id   AF-A0A947Q1K5-F1
#
_cell.length_a   1.000
_cell.length_b   1.000
_cell.length_c   1.000
_cell.angle_alpha   90.00
_cell.angle_beta   90.00
_cell.angle_gamma   90.00
#
_symmetry.space_group_name_H-M   'P 1'
#
loop_
_entity.id
_entity.type
_entity.pdbx_description
1 polymer ?
#
loop_
_entity_poly.entity_id
_entity_poly.type
_entity_poly.pdbx_seq_one_letter_code
_entity_poly.pdbx_strand_id
1 'polypeptide(L)'
;MTQTIEEHSRQRIATFLPDAIAKALTSYHVFSERAVDMEKPKEFSDHHSACKVAVAHIELLLKLARWADLPDKQDGAPNDRVMLGALLAEAEKELRDYKGIAAD
;
A
#
# COMPACT_ATOMS: atom_id res chain seq x y z
N MET A 1 -27.73 16.41 -23.72
CA MET A 1 -27.16 15.05 -23.61
C MET A 1 -27.25 14.65 -22.14
N THR A 2 -27.93 13.54 -21.83
CA THR A 2 -28.08 13.04 -20.45
C THR A 2 -26.80 12.29 -20.08
N GLN A 3 -26.12 12.68 -19.01
CA GLN A 3 -24.98 11.90 -18.49
C GLN A 3 -25.47 10.52 -18.05
N THR A 4 -24.68 9.49 -18.33
CA THR A 4 -24.99 8.13 -17.88
C THR A 4 -24.74 7.99 -16.38
N ILE A 5 -25.33 6.96 -15.76
CA ILE A 5 -25.08 6.64 -14.34
C ILE A 5 -23.59 6.37 -14.09
N GLU A 6 -22.91 5.76 -15.06
CA GLU A 6 -21.48 5.49 -15.02
C GLU A 6 -20.66 6.78 -14.99
N GLU A 7 -20.96 7.74 -15.88
CA GLU A 7 -20.29 9.04 -15.97
C GLU A 7 -20.43 9.84 -14.65
N HIS A 8 -21.65 9.90 -14.12
CA HIS A 8 -21.93 10.57 -12.86
C HIS A 8 -21.23 9.89 -11.67
N SER A 9 -21.12 8.56 -11.69
CA SER A 9 -20.38 7.81 -10.66
C SER A 9 -18.88 8.09 -10.73
N ARG A 10 -18.31 8.15 -11.95
CA ARG A 10 -16.90 8.47 -12.18
C ARG A 10 -16.54 9.86 -11.67
N GLN A 11 -17.35 10.87 -11.99
CA GLN A 11 -17.15 12.26 -11.52
C GLN A 11 -17.21 12.38 -9.99
N ARG A 12 -18.17 11.69 -9.37
CA ARG A 12 -18.28 11.66 -7.90
C ARG A 12 -17.07 11.00 -7.26
N ILE A 13 -16.61 9.87 -7.82
CA ILE A 13 -15.39 9.20 -7.36
C ILE A 13 -14.18 10.12 -7.50
N ALA A 14 -13.98 10.73 -8.66
CA ALA A 14 -12.88 11.67 -8.90
C ALA A 14 -12.84 12.84 -7.90
N THR A 15 -14.01 13.25 -7.38
CA THR A 15 -14.11 14.36 -6.41
C THR A 15 -13.56 14.00 -5.03
N PHE A 16 -13.86 12.83 -4.47
CA PHE A 16 -13.45 12.49 -3.09
C PHE A 16 -12.17 11.65 -3.01
N LEU A 17 -11.79 11.01 -4.11
CA LEU A 17 -10.71 10.03 -4.11
C LEU A 17 -9.32 10.62 -3.79
N PRO A 18 -8.96 11.85 -4.24
CA PRO A 18 -7.69 12.47 -3.84
C PRO A 18 -7.54 12.59 -2.31
N ASP A 19 -8.60 13.04 -1.62
CA ASP A 19 -8.61 13.17 -0.16
C ASP A 19 -8.58 11.81 0.53
N ALA A 20 -9.29 10.82 -0.03
CA ALA A 20 -9.27 9.45 0.49
C ALA A 20 -7.86 8.84 0.41
N ILE A 21 -7.15 9.05 -0.71
CA ILE A 21 -5.76 8.59 -0.91
C ILE A 21 -4.83 9.29 0.09
N ALA A 22 -4.90 10.62 0.21
CA ALA A 22 -4.09 11.39 1.14
C ALA A 22 -4.29 10.94 2.60
N LYS A 23 -5.55 10.71 2.99
CA LYS A 23 -5.91 10.20 4.32
C LYS A 23 -5.40 8.79 4.56
N ALA A 24 -5.48 7.91 3.57
CA ALA A 24 -5.00 6.53 3.68
C ALA A 24 -3.47 6.48 3.82
N LEU A 25 -2.73 7.26 3.02
CA LEU A 25 -1.28 7.39 3.11
C LEU A 25 -0.84 7.93 4.48
N THR A 26 -1.47 9.01 4.95
CA THR A 26 -1.17 9.60 6.26
C THR A 26 -1.44 8.61 7.39
N SER A 27 -2.61 7.95 7.36
CA SER A 27 -2.97 6.93 8.35
C SER A 27 -2.00 5.75 8.35
N TYR A 28 -1.57 5.31 7.17
CA TYR A 28 -0.59 4.23 7.04
C TYR A 28 0.75 4.63 7.65
N HIS A 29 1.35 5.76 7.25
CA HIS A 29 2.63 6.23 7.81
C HIS A 29 2.58 6.36 9.33
N VAL A 30 1.56 7.06 9.85
CA VAL A 30 1.38 7.23 11.30
C VAL A 30 1.20 5.90 12.02
N PHE A 31 0.54 4.93 11.41
CA PHE A 31 0.34 3.62 12.02
C PHE A 31 1.62 2.77 11.95
N SER A 32 2.31 2.73 10.81
CA SER A 32 3.50 1.91 10.59
C SER A 32 4.71 2.35 11.41
N GLU A 33 4.78 3.62 11.80
CA GLU A 33 5.85 4.17 12.65
C GLU A 33 5.62 3.91 14.15
N ARG A 34 4.47 3.35 14.53
CA ARG A 34 4.20 3.03 15.95
C ARG A 34 5.17 1.96 16.42
N ALA A 35 5.79 2.20 17.57
CA ALA A 35 6.58 1.18 18.23
C ALA A 35 5.70 -0.03 18.55
N VAL A 36 6.23 -1.22 18.22
CA VAL A 36 5.62 -2.50 18.55
C VAL A 36 6.59 -3.26 19.45
N ASP A 37 6.06 -3.93 20.45
CA ASP A 37 6.84 -4.80 21.31
C ASP A 37 7.27 -6.05 20.53
N MET A 38 8.55 -6.09 20.14
CA MET A 38 9.13 -7.18 19.36
C MET A 38 9.23 -8.49 20.16
N GLU A 39 9.14 -8.44 21.49
CA GLU A 39 9.13 -9.62 22.36
C GLU A 39 7.75 -10.28 22.43
N LYS A 40 6.72 -9.65 21.84
CA LYS A 40 5.35 -10.17 21.79
C LYS A 40 4.95 -10.48 20.35
N PRO A 41 5.12 -11.74 19.89
CA PRO A 41 4.85 -12.14 18.51
C PRO A 41 3.43 -11.81 18.03
N LYS A 42 2.44 -11.84 18.93
CA LYS A 42 1.06 -11.47 18.58
C LYS A 42 0.93 -9.98 18.26
N GLU A 43 1.53 -9.10 19.05
CA GLU A 43 1.48 -7.66 18.80
C GLU A 43 2.17 -7.31 17.48
N PHE A 44 3.32 -7.92 17.21
CA PHE A 44 4.02 -7.83 15.92
C PHE A 44 3.14 -8.30 14.75
N SER A 45 2.54 -9.49 14.87
CA SER A 45 1.70 -10.07 13.82
C SER A 45 0.46 -9.23 13.52
N ASP A 46 -0.23 -8.76 14.56
CA ASP A 46 -1.43 -7.92 14.44
C ASP A 46 -1.08 -6.58 13.77
N HIS A 47 -0.01 -5.92 14.22
CA HIS A 47 0.45 -4.65 13.65
C HIS A 47 0.81 -4.78 12.18
N HIS A 48 1.61 -5.80 11.83
CA HIS A 48 2.05 -5.99 10.46
C HIS A 48 0.88 -6.41 9.55
N SER A 49 -0.09 -7.18 10.06
CA SER A 49 -1.32 -7.51 9.33
C SER A 49 -2.16 -6.26 9.05
N ALA A 50 -2.31 -5.36 10.03
CA ALA A 50 -2.99 -4.09 9.83
C ALA A 50 -2.28 -3.21 8.78
N CYS A 51 -0.94 -3.19 8.78
CA CYS A 51 -0.15 -2.50 7.74
C CYS A 51 -0.42 -3.06 6.33
N LYS A 52 -0.46 -4.39 6.18
CA LYS A 52 -0.78 -5.02 4.88
C LYS A 52 -2.17 -4.64 4.37
N VAL A 53 -3.17 -4.63 5.26
CA VAL A 53 -4.54 -4.22 4.93
C VAL A 53 -4.58 -2.75 4.49
N ALA A 54 -3.84 -1.88 5.16
CA ALA A 54 -3.74 -0.47 4.78
C ALA A 54 -3.12 -0.28 3.39
N VAL A 55 -2.04 -1.02 3.07
CA VAL A 55 -1.41 -1.00 1.73
C VAL A 55 -2.38 -1.51 0.66
N ALA A 56 -3.06 -2.63 0.91
CA ALA A 56 -4.07 -3.16 -0.02
C ALA A 56 -5.22 -2.17 -0.27
N HIS A 57 -5.63 -1.41 0.76
CA HIS A 57 -6.62 -0.35 0.61
C HIS A 57 -6.09 0.81 -0.25
N ILE A 58 -4.85 1.25 -0.06
CA ILE A 58 -4.21 2.27 -0.90
C ILE A 58 -4.15 1.82 -2.37
N GLU A 59 -3.75 0.57 -2.62
CA GLU A 59 -3.74 0.01 -3.99
C GLU A 59 -5.13 0.03 -4.64
N LEU A 60 -6.18 -0.29 -3.88
CA LEU A 60 -7.56 -0.22 -4.36
C LEU A 60 -7.96 1.20 -4.72
N LEU A 61 -7.62 2.19 -3.89
CA LEU A 61 -7.89 3.60 -4.18
C LEU A 61 -7.15 4.06 -5.44
N LEU A 62 -5.90 3.65 -5.64
CA LEU A 62 -5.15 3.96 -6.87
C LEU A 62 -5.77 3.30 -8.11
N LYS A 63 -6.30 2.07 -7.99
CA LYS A 63 -7.06 1.42 -9.09
C LYS A 63 -8.33 2.20 -9.43
N LEU A 64 -9.06 2.67 -8.42
CA LEU A 64 -10.23 3.53 -8.62
C LEU A 64 -9.85 4.87 -9.24
N ALA A 65 -8.66 5.41 -8.93
CA ALA A 65 -8.21 6.70 -9.46
C ALA A 65 -7.91 6.63 -10.95
N ARG A 66 -7.21 5.56 -11.36
CA ARG A 66 -6.97 5.26 -12.78
C ARG A 66 -8.27 5.00 -13.52
N TRP A 67 -9.22 4.29 -12.89
CA TRP A 67 -10.54 4.12 -13.49
C TRP A 67 -11.27 5.48 -13.62
N ALA A 68 -11.06 6.42 -12.71
CA ALA A 68 -11.69 7.73 -12.74
C ALA A 68 -10.98 8.77 -13.65
N ASP A 69 -10.02 8.36 -14.49
CA ASP A 69 -9.20 9.24 -15.35
C ASP A 69 -8.47 10.36 -14.58
N LEU A 70 -8.06 10.11 -13.33
CA LEU A 70 -7.17 11.04 -12.62
C LEU A 70 -5.76 10.97 -13.22
N PRO A 71 -5.09 12.13 -13.45
CA PRO A 71 -3.79 12.16 -14.10
C PRO A 71 -2.73 11.46 -13.24
N ASP A 72 -2.06 10.46 -13.83
CA ASP A 72 -0.93 9.76 -13.21
C ASP A 72 0.32 10.67 -13.27
N LYS A 73 0.83 11.12 -12.12
CA LYS A 73 2.18 11.67 -12.02
C LYS A 73 3.16 10.51 -11.87
N GLN A 74 3.64 9.98 -12.99
CA GLN A 74 4.78 9.07 -12.99
C GLN A 74 6.05 9.90 -13.00
N ASP A 75 6.77 9.98 -11.87
CA ASP A 75 8.21 10.27 -11.82
C ASP A 75 8.73 10.00 -10.39
N GLY A 76 9.31 8.83 -10.18
CA GLY A 76 10.03 8.47 -8.95
C GLY A 76 11.54 8.54 -9.17
N ALA A 77 12.29 9.11 -8.22
CA ALA A 77 13.72 9.36 -8.34
C ALA A 77 14.54 8.04 -8.41
N PRO A 78 15.65 7.99 -9.18
CA PRO A 78 16.45 6.77 -9.38
C PRO A 78 17.03 6.13 -8.11
N ASN A 79 17.32 6.92 -7.07
CA ASN A 79 17.96 6.43 -5.85
C ASN A 79 17.04 5.54 -4.99
N ASP A 80 15.74 5.82 -4.98
CA ASP A 80 14.77 5.04 -4.20
C ASP A 80 14.65 3.61 -4.74
N ARG A 81 14.89 3.42 -6.04
CA ARG A 81 14.85 2.11 -6.71
C ARG A 81 16.01 1.21 -6.29
N VAL A 82 17.20 1.76 -6.06
CA VAL A 82 18.40 0.99 -5.66
C VAL A 82 18.28 0.50 -4.22
N MET A 83 17.86 1.38 -3.30
CA MET A 83 17.63 1.02 -1.90
C MET A 83 16.52 -0.03 -1.76
N LEU A 84 15.43 0.11 -2.51
CA LEU A 84 14.35 -0.88 -2.54
C LEU A 84 14.84 -2.25 -3.02
N GLY A 85 15.70 -2.29 -4.05
CA GLY A 85 16.27 -3.54 -4.56
C GLY A 85 17.08 -4.31 -3.53
N ALA A 86 17.87 -3.62 -2.71
CA ALA A 86 18.64 -4.25 -1.64
C ALA A 86 17.75 -4.84 -0.54
N LEU A 87 16.70 -4.11 -0.14
CA LEU A 87 15.74 -4.58 0.88
C LEU A 87 14.95 -5.81 0.42
N LEU A 88 14.57 -5.87 -0.86
CA LEU A 88 13.88 -7.03 -1.44
C LEU A 88 14.78 -8.28 -1.44
N ALA A 89 16.05 -8.13 -1.79
CA ALA A 89 17.00 -9.25 -1.81
C ALA A 89 17.18 -9.89 -0.41
N GLU A 90 17.21 -9.06 0.65
CA GLU A 90 17.28 -9.54 2.03
C GLU A 90 15.99 -10.28 2.43
N ALA A 91 14.82 -9.70 2.17
CA ALA A 91 13.53 -10.32 2.49
C ALA A 91 13.34 -11.67 1.76
N GLU A 92 13.76 -11.77 0.51
CA GLU A 92 13.74 -13.02 -0.25
C GLU A 92 14.68 -14.08 0.33
N LYS A 93 15.86 -13.67 0.81
CA LYS A 93 16.81 -14.58 1.48
C LYS A 93 16.20 -15.15 2.75
N GLU A 94 15.62 -14.31 3.60
CA GLU A 94 14.99 -14.74 4.85
C GLU A 94 13.81 -15.69 4.61
N LEU A 95 13.00 -15.44 3.59
CA LEU A 95 11.91 -16.35 3.19
C LEU A 95 12.41 -17.71 2.68
N ARG A 96 13.54 -17.75 1.96
CA ARG A 96 14.17 -19.01 1.53
C ARG A 96 14.68 -19.79 2.73
N ASP A 97 15.36 -19.12 3.66
CA ASP A 97 15.91 -19.74 4.86
C ASP A 97 14.79 -20.35 5.73
N TYR A 98 13.68 -19.63 5.94
CA TYR A 98 12.50 -20.16 6.65
C TYR A 98 11.87 -21.38 5.96
N LYS A 99 11.71 -21.33 4.63
CA LYS A 99 11.14 -22.46 3.85
C LYS A 99 12.07 -23.67 3.82
N GLY A 100 13.38 -23.47 3.89
CA GLY A 100 14.38 -24.55 3.95
C GLY A 100 14.38 -25.29 5.29
N ILE A 101 14.14 -24.58 6.40
CA ILE A 101 14.07 -25.17 7.75
C ILE A 101 12.80 -26.04 7.93
N ALA A 102 11.71 -25.75 7.21
CA ALA A 102 10.45 -26.49 7.31
C ALA A 102 10.41 -27.81 6.51
N ALA A 103 11.49 -28.18 5.83
CA ALA A 103 11.57 -29.33 4.92
C ALA A 103 12.32 -30.56 5.48
N ASP A 104 12.80 -30.51 6.74
CA ASP A 104 13.51 -31.60 7.43
C ASP A 104 12.70 -32.23 8.57
#